data_AF-A0A1G7YK10-F1
#
_entry.id   AF-A0A1G7YK10-F1
#
_cell.length_a   1.000
_cell.length_b   1.000
_cell.length_c   1.000
_cell.angle_alpha   90.00
_cell.angle_beta   90.00
_cell.angle_gamma   90.00
#
_symmetry.space_group_name_H-M   'P 1'
#
loop_
_entity.id
_entity.type
_entity.pdbx_description
1 polymer ?
#
loop_
_entity_poly.entity_id
_entity_poly.type
_entity_poly.pdbx_seq_one_letter_code
_entity_poly.pdbx_strand_id
1 'polypeptide(L)' 'MMNEMPLSIYTGQIFKPFAWKANFDMEFSSECMYCDSNKNLKGYVVEDETGGSVRVAICPVCQKINARY' A
#
# COMPACT_ATOMS: atom_id res chain seq x y z
N MET A 1 9.98 26.83 -5.28
CA MET A 1 8.86 25.95 -5.67
C MET A 1 9.31 24.54 -5.35
N MET A 2 8.84 23.97 -4.23
CA MET A 2 9.11 22.57 -3.92
C MET A 2 8.16 21.75 -4.80
N ASN A 3 8.71 20.86 -5.63
CA ASN A 3 7.92 19.97 -6.48
C ASN A 3 7.08 19.06 -5.57
N GLU A 4 5.79 19.32 -5.50
CA GLU A 4 4.79 18.45 -4.89
C GLU A 4 4.62 17.22 -5.79
N MET A 5 5.51 16.24 -5.66
CA MET A 5 5.28 14.93 -6.28
C MET A 5 4.29 14.17 -5.40
N PRO A 6 3.05 13.89 -5.86
CA PRO A 6 2.16 13.02 -5.12
C PRO A 6 2.85 11.69 -4.85
N LEU A 7 2.62 11.12 -3.65
CA LEU A 7 3.12 9.81 -3.23
C LEU A 7 3.08 8.82 -4.39
N SER A 8 4.25 8.57 -4.97
CA SER A 8 4.40 7.75 -6.17
C SER A 8 4.40 6.28 -5.77
N ILE A 9 3.20 5.76 -5.53
CA ILE A 9 2.96 4.37 -5.17
C ILE A 9 2.30 3.64 -6.34
N TYR A 10 2.88 2.50 -6.72
CA TYR A 10 2.44 1.71 -7.86
C TYR A 10 2.14 0.26 -7.46
N THR A 11 1.23 -0.39 -8.19
CA THR A 11 0.99 -1.83 -8.06
C THR A 11 2.25 -2.61 -8.40
N GLY A 12 2.51 -3.69 -7.66
CA GLY A 12 3.68 -4.57 -7.83
C GLY A 12 4.93 -4.07 -7.11
N GLN A 13 4.95 -2.81 -6.67
CA GLN A 13 5.99 -2.27 -5.81
C GLN A 13 5.97 -2.94 -4.43
N ILE A 14 7.15 -3.11 -3.83
CA ILE A 14 7.28 -3.54 -2.43
C ILE A 14 6.84 -2.41 -1.50
N PHE A 15 5.92 -2.73 -0.60
CA PHE A 15 5.42 -1.83 0.43
C PHE A 15 6.51 -1.53 1.48
N LYS A 16 6.63 -0.25 1.87
CA LYS A 16 7.66 0.22 2.80
C LYS A 16 7.03 0.92 4.03
N PRO A 17 6.46 0.17 4.99
CA PRO A 17 5.64 0.72 6.07
C PRO A 17 6.38 1.64 7.05
N PHE A 18 7.71 1.59 7.12
CA PHE A 18 8.48 2.50 7.98
C PHE A 18 8.84 3.81 7.29
N ALA A 19 8.97 3.79 5.96
CA ALA A 19 9.22 4.99 5.18
C ALA A 19 7.92 5.74 4.86
N TRP A 20 6.81 5.01 4.82
CA TRP A 20 5.50 5.50 4.51
C TRP A 20 4.70 5.45 5.79
N LYS A 21 4.28 6.60 6.31
CA LYS A 21 3.55 6.71 7.57
C LYS A 21 2.20 5.99 7.46
N ALA A 22 2.24 4.66 7.60
CA ALA A 22 1.21 3.75 7.18
C ALA A 22 0.40 3.25 8.38
N ASN A 23 -0.90 3.44 8.31
CA ASN A 23 -1.85 3.01 9.33
C ASN A 23 -2.75 1.93 8.76
N PHE A 24 -2.95 0.85 9.53
CA PHE A 24 -3.85 -0.22 9.12
C PHE A 24 -5.28 0.32 8.95
N ASP A 25 -5.93 -0.12 7.87
CA ASP A 25 -7.29 0.30 7.50
C ASP A 25 -8.26 -0.88 7.61
N MET A 26 -8.08 -1.91 6.76
CA MET A 26 -8.97 -3.07 6.68
C MET A 26 -8.28 -4.33 6.13
N GLU A 27 -8.97 -5.47 6.15
CA GLU A 27 -8.56 -6.69 5.44
C GLU A 27 -9.46 -6.94 4.22
N PHE A 28 -8.89 -7.51 3.16
CA PHE A 28 -9.62 -7.91 1.96
C PHE A 28 -9.64 -9.44 1.84
N SER A 29 -10.77 -10.00 1.41
CA SER A 29 -10.91 -11.42 1.08
C SER A 29 -10.31 -11.81 -0.28
N SER A 30 -9.61 -10.89 -0.95
CA SER A 30 -8.95 -11.12 -2.24
C SER A 30 -7.60 -11.80 -2.07
N GLU A 31 -7.21 -12.59 -3.07
CA GLU A 31 -5.91 -13.24 -3.16
C GLU A 31 -4.83 -12.29 -3.73
N CYS A 32 -3.56 -12.65 -3.52
CA CYS A 32 -2.43 -11.88 -4.03
C CYS A 32 -2.16 -12.17 -5.51
N MET A 33 -2.14 -11.14 -6.34
CA MET A 33 -1.87 -11.25 -7.79
C MET A 33 -0.42 -11.62 -8.15
N TYR A 34 0.50 -11.68 -7.18
CA TYR A 34 1.94 -11.81 -7.44
C TYR A 34 2.61 -13.05 -6.85
N CYS A 35 1.97 -13.72 -5.91
CA CYS A 35 2.57 -14.88 -5.23
C CYS A 35 1.54 -15.95 -4.86
N ASP A 36 0.30 -15.84 -5.37
CA ASP A 36 -0.79 -16.79 -5.21
C ASP A 36 -1.01 -17.26 -3.76
N SER A 37 -0.74 -16.37 -2.79
CA SER A 37 -0.91 -16.70 -1.39
C SER A 37 -2.39 -16.65 -1.01
N ASN A 38 -2.88 -17.67 -0.31
CA ASN A 38 -4.24 -17.72 0.24
C ASN A 38 -4.42 -16.86 1.50
N LYS A 39 -3.56 -15.84 1.69
CA LYS A 39 -3.64 -14.90 2.82
C LYS A 39 -4.33 -13.63 2.34
N ASN A 40 -5.33 -13.20 3.10
CA ASN A 40 -6.05 -11.94 2.90
C ASN A 40 -5.08 -10.77 2.72
N LEU A 41 -5.37 -9.90 1.74
CA LEU A 41 -4.63 -8.65 1.58
C LEU A 41 -4.94 -7.72 2.76
N LYS A 42 -3.97 -6.87 3.11
CA LYS A 42 -4.10 -5.86 4.16
C LYS A 42 -4.13 -4.46 3.55
N GLY A 43 -5.13 -3.69 3.91
CA GLY A 43 -5.29 -2.29 3.56
C GLY A 43 -4.53 -1.38 4.52
N TYR A 44 -3.89 -0.36 3.97
CA TYR A 44 -3.23 0.69 4.73
C TYR A 44 -3.54 2.06 4.15
N VAL A 45 -3.77 3.04 5.02
CA VAL A 45 -3.71 4.47 4.68
C VAL A 45 -2.27 4.93 4.83
N VAL A 46 -1.68 5.44 3.76
CA VAL A 46 -0.35 6.05 3.74
C VAL A 46 -0.49 7.55 3.63
N GLU A 47 0.09 8.28 4.59
CA GLU A 47 0.13 9.74 4.59
C GLU A 47 1.52 10.26 4.17
N ASP A 48 1.55 11.33 3.38
CA ASP A 48 2.76 12.12 3.16
C ASP A 48 2.91 13.26 4.17
N GLU A 49 4.07 13.92 4.13
CA GLU A 49 4.42 15.04 5.01
C GLU A 49 3.59 16.30 4.76
N THR A 50 2.90 16.39 3.62
CA THR A 50 2.04 17.52 3.25
C THR A 50 0.57 17.31 3.63
N GLY A 51 0.23 16.16 4.21
CA GLY A 51 -1.13 15.78 4.60
C GLY A 51 -1.93 15.10 3.48
N GLY A 52 -1.31 14.82 2.34
CA GLY A 52 -1.88 13.95 1.31
C GLY A 52 -1.93 12.51 1.79
N SER A 53 -2.97 11.76 1.38
CA SER A 53 -3.08 10.34 1.72
C SER A 53 -3.49 9.48 0.54
N VAL A 54 -3.05 8.22 0.57
CA VAL A 54 -3.38 7.19 -0.42
C VAL A 54 -3.67 5.88 0.30
N ARG A 55 -4.72 5.15 -0.10
CA ARG A 55 -4.96 3.81 0.42
C ARG A 55 -4.39 2.76 -0.51
N VAL A 56 -3.79 1.74 0.09
CA VAL A 56 -3.14 0.65 -0.64
C VAL A 56 -3.48 -0.69 -0.03
N ALA A 57 -3.73 -1.68 -0.88
CA ALA A 57 -3.88 -3.07 -0.46
C ALA A 57 -2.56 -3.81 -0.73
N ILE A 58 -2.03 -4.52 0.28
CA ILE A 58 -0.75 -5.22 0.22
C ILE A 58 -0.91 -6.69 0.56
N CYS A 59 -0.07 -7.54 -0.03
CA CYS A 59 0.01 -8.93 0.38
C CYS A 59 0.89 -9.05 1.63
N PRO A 60 0.43 -9.66 2.74
CA PRO A 60 1.24 -9.82 3.94
C PRO A 60 2.41 -10.81 3.76
N VAL A 61 2.40 -11.60 2.69
CA VAL A 61 3.43 -12.61 2.39
C VAL A 61 4.55 -12.01 1.55
N CYS A 62 4.25 -11.51 0.35
CA CYS A 62 5.26 -10.96 -0.55
C CYS A 62 5.45 -9.44 -0.46
N GLN A 63 4.64 -8.75 0.37
CA GLN A 63 4.68 -7.31 0.60
C GLN A 63 4.42 -6.45 -0.65
N LYS A 64 4.01 -7.04 -1.77
CA LYS A 64 3.68 -6.29 -2.99
C LYS A 64 2.33 -5.61 -2.88
N ILE A 65 2.26 -4.40 -3.42
CA ILE A 65 1.04 -3.61 -3.54
C ILE A 65 0.16 -4.20 -4.63
N ASN A 66 -1.03 -4.62 -4.25
CA ASN A 66 -2.02 -5.20 -5.13
C ASN A 66 -2.92 -4.13 -5.75
N ALA A 67 -3.32 -3.11 -4.98
CA ALA A 67 -4.21 -2.06 -5.47
C ALA A 67 -4.02 -0.74 -4.74
N ARG A 68 -4.50 0.34 -5.37
CA ARG A 68 -4.85 1.63 -4.75
C ARG A 68 -6.36 1.75 -4.73
N TYR A 69 -6.97 2.20 -3.62
CA TYR A 69 -8.43 2.25 -3.44
C TYR A 69 -8.91 3.49 -2.67
#